data_AF-A0A5C7UUQ6-F1
#
_entry.id   AF-A0A5C7UUQ6-F1
#
_cell.length_a   1.000
_cell.length_b   1.000
_cell.length_c   1.000
_cell.angle_alpha   90.00
_cell.angle_beta   90.00
_cell.angle_gamma   90.00
#
_symmetry.space_group_name_H-M   'P 1'
#
loop_
_entity.id
_entity.type
_entity.pdbx_description
1 polymer ?
#
loop_
_entity_poly.entity_id
_entity_poly.type
_entity_poly.pdbx_seq_one_letter_code
_entity_poly.pdbx_strand_id
1 'polypeptide(L)'
;MISGLRKKRRQINHRIKVPFGRFYVIAPENACSGEIDLDAFEEVWQYGSNLGEPNADPIHQQDGVAPQCAVRGLDKIRNPILEKKGRAFIPKGESKGFLQSHAIGNYKWIFKKEKDAIGYVKPRN
;
A
#
# COMPACT_ATOMS: atom_id res chain seq x y z
N MET A 1 -16.22 -34.41 49.73
CA MET A 1 -16.63 -34.36 48.31
C MET A 1 -16.52 -32.92 47.84
N ILE A 2 -15.67 -32.68 46.82
CA ILE A 2 -15.61 -31.55 45.84
C ILE A 2 -15.48 -30.12 46.44
N SER A 3 -14.65 -29.18 46.00
CA SER A 3 -14.02 -28.94 44.70
C SER A 3 -12.79 -28.03 44.84
N GLY A 4 -11.67 -28.44 44.25
CA GLY A 4 -10.47 -27.61 44.13
C GLY A 4 -10.62 -26.54 43.05
N LEU A 5 -10.47 -25.27 43.43
CA LEU A 5 -10.33 -24.16 42.49
C LEU A 5 -8.95 -24.21 41.81
N ARG A 6 -8.90 -24.72 40.57
CA ARG A 6 -7.75 -24.57 39.67
C ARG A 6 -7.85 -23.23 38.95
N LYS A 7 -7.10 -22.22 39.42
CA LYS A 7 -6.83 -20.99 38.64
C LYS A 7 -6.09 -21.38 37.36
N LYS A 8 -6.79 -21.40 36.21
CA LYS A 8 -6.16 -21.42 34.89
C LYS A 8 -5.41 -20.11 34.69
N ARG A 9 -4.08 -20.12 34.89
CA ARG A 9 -3.20 -19.04 34.41
C ARG A 9 -3.31 -19.04 32.88
N ARG A 10 -3.92 -17.99 32.31
CA ARG A 10 -3.81 -17.70 30.88
C ARG A 10 -2.34 -17.44 30.60
N GLN A 11 -1.70 -18.33 29.85
CA GLN A 11 -0.36 -18.14 29.34
C GLN A 11 -0.45 -17.12 28.20
N ILE A 12 -0.18 -15.85 28.51
CA ILE A 12 -0.12 -14.79 27.50
C ILE A 12 1.24 -14.94 26.83
N ASN A 13 1.28 -15.62 25.68
CA ASN A 13 2.45 -15.62 24.81
C ASN A 13 2.63 -14.22 24.22
N HIS A 14 3.39 -13.35 24.89
CA HIS A 14 3.89 -12.12 24.30
C HIS A 14 5.01 -12.49 23.31
N ARG A 15 4.64 -12.86 22.08
CA ARG A 15 5.60 -12.78 20.97
C ARG A 15 5.79 -11.29 20.67
N ILE A 16 6.98 -10.78 20.96
CA ILE A 16 7.38 -9.44 20.54
C ILE A 16 7.43 -9.48 19.00
N LYS A 17 6.42 -8.90 18.34
CA LYS A 17 6.39 -8.75 16.89
C LYS A 17 7.22 -7.51 16.56
N VAL A 18 8.38 -7.70 15.94
CA VAL A 18 9.19 -6.58 15.42
C VAL A 18 8.44 -6.04 14.20
N PRO A 19 7.98 -4.77 14.20
CA PRO A 19 7.35 -4.21 13.02
C PRO A 19 8.39 -4.11 11.90
N PHE A 20 8.01 -4.53 10.71
CA PHE A 20 8.74 -4.21 9.50
C PHE A 20 8.61 -2.72 9.21
N GLY A 21 9.59 -2.17 8.49
CA GLY A 21 9.58 -0.77 8.11
C GLY A 21 8.50 -0.43 7.09
N ARG A 22 8.88 0.31 6.05
CA ARG A 22 7.95 0.82 5.03
C ARG A 22 8.03 -0.04 3.77
N PHE A 23 6.88 -0.31 3.17
CA PHE A 23 6.78 -1.11 1.96
C PHE A 23 6.13 -0.30 0.83
N TYR A 24 6.87 -0.07 -0.24
CA TYR A 24 6.42 0.71 -1.39
C TYR A 24 6.36 -0.17 -2.62
N VAL A 25 5.18 -0.27 -3.22
CA VAL A 25 4.90 -1.08 -4.40
C VAL A 25 4.73 -0.13 -5.58
N ILE A 26 5.52 -0.26 -6.63
CA ILE A 26 5.53 0.68 -7.76
C ILE A 26 5.20 -0.05 -9.04
N ALA A 27 4.22 0.46 -9.78
CA ALA A 27 3.73 -0.08 -11.05
C ALA A 27 3.53 -1.62 -11.04
N PRO A 28 2.87 -2.20 -10.02
CA PRO A 28 2.87 -3.65 -9.89
C PRO A 28 1.98 -4.34 -10.92
N GLU A 29 2.50 -5.43 -11.48
CA GLU A 29 1.74 -6.38 -12.28
C GLU A 29 1.00 -7.36 -11.37
N ASN A 30 -0.32 -7.49 -11.54
CA ASN A 30 -1.14 -8.50 -10.86
C ASN A 30 -0.99 -8.54 -9.32
N ALA A 31 -0.86 -7.38 -8.67
CA ALA A 31 -0.62 -7.25 -7.23
C ALA A 31 -1.73 -7.88 -6.33
N CYS A 32 -2.92 -8.04 -6.89
CA CYS A 32 -4.09 -8.64 -6.27
C CYS A 32 -4.02 -10.18 -6.17
N SER A 33 -3.04 -10.83 -6.80
CA SER A 33 -2.89 -12.30 -6.77
C SER A 33 -2.27 -12.83 -5.48
N GLY A 34 -1.45 -12.02 -4.79
CA GLY A 34 -0.74 -12.39 -3.57
C GLY A 34 -1.40 -11.91 -2.28
N GLU A 35 -0.75 -12.21 -1.16
CA GLU A 35 -1.15 -11.78 0.18
C GLU A 35 0.01 -11.17 0.93
N ILE A 36 -0.30 -10.14 1.72
CA ILE A 36 0.65 -9.45 2.60
C ILE A 36 -0.06 -9.14 3.91
N ASP A 37 0.62 -9.36 5.04
CA ASP A 37 0.19 -8.84 6.34
C ASP A 37 0.49 -7.35 6.39
N LEU A 38 -0.47 -6.51 6.00
CA LEU A 38 -0.33 -5.06 6.01
C LEU A 38 -0.01 -4.51 7.42
N ASP A 39 -0.41 -5.21 8.47
CA ASP A 39 -0.18 -4.82 9.87
C ASP A 39 1.19 -5.24 10.39
N ALA A 40 1.96 -5.98 9.59
CA ALA A 40 3.37 -6.21 9.87
C ALA A 40 4.24 -4.98 9.56
N PHE A 41 3.76 -4.01 8.77
CA PHE A 41 4.53 -2.85 8.30
C PHE A 41 4.08 -1.54 8.95
N GLU A 42 5.03 -0.62 9.14
CA GLU A 42 4.76 0.76 9.60
C GLU A 42 3.93 1.57 8.59
N GLU A 43 4.12 1.31 7.29
CA GLU A 43 3.54 2.07 6.18
C GLU A 43 3.53 1.22 4.91
N VAL A 44 2.44 1.25 4.15
CA VAL A 44 2.33 0.50 2.88
C VAL A 44 1.66 1.33 1.80
N TRP A 45 2.39 1.71 0.77
CA TRP A 45 1.83 2.43 -0.38
C TRP A 45 2.02 1.67 -1.68
N GLN A 46 0.95 1.59 -2.47
CA GLN A 46 1.02 1.19 -3.86
C GLN A 46 0.89 2.42 -4.77
N TYR A 47 1.82 2.56 -5.71
CA TYR A 47 1.88 3.63 -6.68
C TYR A 47 1.65 3.12 -8.09
N GLY A 48 0.85 3.85 -8.87
CA GLY A 48 0.79 3.68 -10.32
C GLY A 48 -0.50 4.15 -10.96
N SER A 49 -0.92 3.40 -11.97
CA SER A 49 -2.07 3.73 -12.81
C SER A 49 -3.40 3.46 -12.09
N ASN A 50 -4.44 4.22 -12.45
CA ASN A 50 -5.75 4.20 -11.80
C ASN A 50 -6.84 3.51 -12.63
N LEU A 51 -6.46 2.60 -13.53
CA LEU A 51 -7.41 1.84 -14.32
C LEU A 51 -8.43 1.15 -13.40
N GLY A 52 -9.73 1.30 -13.70
CA GLY A 52 -10.82 0.73 -12.93
C GLY A 52 -11.29 1.56 -11.73
N GLU A 53 -10.62 2.67 -11.41
CA GLU A 53 -11.10 3.60 -10.38
C GLU A 53 -12.25 4.48 -10.91
N PRO A 54 -13.13 5.01 -10.03
CA PRO A 54 -14.25 5.88 -10.45
C PRO A 54 -13.83 7.09 -11.30
N ASN A 55 -12.62 7.60 -11.10
CA ASN A 55 -12.03 8.71 -11.85
C ASN A 55 -10.79 8.26 -12.64
N ALA A 56 -10.84 7.07 -13.24
CA ALA A 56 -9.76 6.53 -14.04
C ALA A 56 -9.34 7.49 -15.18
N ASP A 57 -8.04 7.61 -15.40
CA ASP A 57 -7.51 8.31 -16.58
C ASP A 57 -7.95 7.59 -17.87
N PRO A 58 -7.99 8.28 -19.02
CA PRO A 58 -8.24 7.64 -20.31
C PRO A 58 -7.26 6.50 -20.60
N ILE A 59 -7.69 5.49 -21.36
CA ILE A 59 -6.90 4.27 -21.62
C ILE A 59 -5.48 4.54 -22.15
N HIS A 60 -5.31 5.57 -22.98
CA HIS A 60 -4.00 5.95 -23.54
C HIS A 60 -3.03 6.53 -22.52
N GLN A 61 -3.50 6.86 -21.31
CA GLN A 61 -2.70 7.32 -20.16
C GLN A 61 -2.46 6.21 -19.13
N GLN A 62 -3.07 5.05 -19.31
CA GLN A 62 -2.92 3.92 -18.39
C GLN A 62 -1.59 3.19 -18.62
N ASP A 63 -1.21 2.37 -17.63
CA ASP A 63 -0.11 1.42 -17.79
C ASP A 63 -0.58 0.32 -18.74
N GLY A 64 0.10 0.20 -19.87
CA GLY A 64 -0.19 -0.81 -20.87
C GLY A 64 0.79 -1.97 -20.88
N VAL A 65 1.91 -1.86 -20.16
CA VAL A 65 2.82 -2.99 -19.94
C VAL A 65 2.18 -3.96 -18.96
N ALA A 66 1.65 -3.43 -17.86
CA ALA A 66 1.05 -4.22 -16.80
C ALA A 66 -0.23 -3.55 -16.29
N PRO A 67 -1.43 -4.02 -16.68
CA PRO A 67 -2.67 -3.61 -16.05
C PRO A 67 -2.59 -3.84 -14.52
N GLN A 68 -2.77 -2.77 -13.76
CA GLN A 68 -2.52 -2.77 -12.33
C GLN A 68 -3.82 -3.04 -11.56
N CYS A 69 -3.74 -3.90 -10.56
CA CYS A 69 -4.79 -4.11 -9.57
C CYS A 69 -4.28 -3.77 -8.16
N ALA A 70 -5.19 -3.53 -7.23
CA ALA A 70 -4.84 -3.24 -5.84
C ALA A 70 -4.15 -4.44 -5.18
N VAL A 71 -3.07 -4.20 -4.43
CA VAL A 71 -2.57 -5.17 -3.44
C VAL A 71 -3.71 -5.48 -2.49
N ARG A 72 -3.95 -6.77 -2.23
CA ARG A 72 -5.09 -7.21 -1.41
C ARG A 72 -5.12 -6.48 -0.07
N GLY A 73 -6.28 -5.95 0.27
CA GLY A 73 -6.51 -5.24 1.53
C GLY A 73 -6.31 -3.72 1.42
N LEU A 74 -5.52 -3.23 0.46
CA LEU A 74 -5.38 -1.78 0.24
C LEU A 74 -6.68 -1.15 -0.30
N ASP A 75 -7.51 -1.94 -1.00
CA ASP A 75 -8.85 -1.57 -1.44
C ASP A 75 -9.86 -1.37 -0.29
N LYS A 76 -9.55 -1.90 0.90
CA LYS A 76 -10.42 -1.87 2.07
C LYS A 76 -10.05 -0.78 3.08
N ILE A 77 -8.95 -0.07 2.84
CA ILE A 77 -8.48 1.00 3.73
C ILE A 77 -9.45 2.17 3.69
N ARG A 78 -9.95 2.58 4.86
CA ARG A 78 -10.96 3.64 4.97
C ARG A 78 -10.32 5.01 5.18
N ASN A 79 -9.21 5.07 5.91
CA ASN A 79 -8.49 6.31 6.15
C ASN A 79 -7.00 6.16 5.81
N PRO A 80 -6.62 6.33 4.52
CA PRO A 80 -5.26 6.08 4.07
C PRO A 80 -4.18 6.92 4.78
N ILE A 81 -4.53 8.14 5.21
CA ILE A 81 -3.60 9.05 5.87
C ILE A 81 -3.34 8.61 7.31
N LEU A 82 -4.42 8.30 8.06
CA LEU A 82 -4.30 7.83 9.45
C LEU A 82 -3.65 6.46 9.53
N GLU A 83 -4.03 5.56 8.62
CA GLU A 83 -3.56 4.17 8.58
C GLU A 83 -2.19 4.03 7.88
N LYS A 84 -1.74 5.09 7.18
CA LYS A 84 -0.50 5.13 6.37
C LYS A 84 -0.42 3.98 5.37
N LYS A 85 -1.57 3.65 4.79
CA LYS A 85 -1.75 2.52 3.88
C LYS A 85 -2.67 2.92 2.73
N GLY A 86 -2.38 2.49 1.52
CA GLY A 86 -3.33 2.64 0.42
C GLY A 86 -2.70 2.76 -0.95
N ARG A 87 -3.46 3.33 -1.87
CA ARG A 87 -3.05 3.52 -3.27
C ARG A 87 -2.90 5.01 -3.57
N ALA A 88 -1.85 5.35 -4.30
CA ALA A 88 -1.57 6.69 -4.76
C ALA A 88 -1.32 6.67 -6.27
N PHE A 89 -2.13 7.41 -7.00
CA PHE A 89 -2.10 7.38 -8.47
C PHE A 89 -1.20 8.45 -9.05
N ILE A 90 -0.68 8.20 -10.26
CA ILE A 90 0.15 9.17 -10.98
C ILE A 90 -0.65 10.48 -11.13
N PRO A 91 -0.16 11.61 -10.58
CA PRO A 91 -0.92 12.85 -10.56
C PRO A 91 -0.94 13.50 -11.95
N LYS A 92 -1.83 14.49 -12.11
CA LYS A 92 -1.83 15.34 -13.30
C LYS A 92 -0.49 16.08 -13.41
N GLY A 93 0.07 16.13 -14.63
CA GLY A 93 1.33 16.81 -14.92
C GLY A 93 2.57 15.93 -14.85
N GLU A 94 2.47 14.72 -14.29
CA GLU A 94 3.51 13.69 -14.41
C GLU A 94 3.27 12.85 -15.68
N SER A 95 4.32 12.20 -16.18
CA SER A 95 4.22 11.45 -17.43
C SER A 95 3.27 10.27 -17.27
N LYS A 96 2.46 10.01 -18.28
CA LYS A 96 1.50 8.91 -18.31
C LYS A 96 1.49 8.27 -19.68
N GLY A 97 1.05 7.02 -19.72
CA GLY A 97 0.86 6.27 -20.94
C GLY A 97 1.51 4.91 -20.88
N PHE A 98 1.36 4.20 -21.99
CA PHE A 98 1.55 2.75 -22.08
C PHE A 98 2.87 2.28 -21.44
N LEU A 99 3.98 2.98 -21.71
CA LEU A 99 5.31 2.65 -21.17
C LEU A 99 5.71 3.54 -19.98
N GLN A 100 5.32 4.82 -20.01
CA GLN A 100 5.74 5.82 -19.03
C GLN A 100 5.18 5.53 -17.65
N SER A 101 3.94 5.02 -17.58
CA SER A 101 3.32 4.61 -16.32
C SER A 101 4.00 3.39 -15.70
N HIS A 102 4.74 2.60 -16.46
CA HIS A 102 5.51 1.44 -15.97
C HIS A 102 6.97 1.78 -15.63
N ALA A 103 7.49 2.91 -16.13
CA ALA A 103 8.89 3.27 -15.96
C ALA A 103 9.18 3.78 -14.53
N ILE A 104 10.07 3.12 -13.79
CA ILE A 104 10.47 3.54 -12.43
C ILE A 104 10.96 5.00 -12.36
N GLY A 105 11.62 5.49 -13.42
CA GLY A 105 12.08 6.87 -13.51
C GLY A 105 10.97 7.92 -13.44
N ASN A 106 9.73 7.53 -13.75
CA ASN A 106 8.55 8.39 -13.72
C ASN A 106 7.97 8.57 -12.30
N TYR A 107 8.46 7.85 -11.29
CA TYR A 107 7.89 7.89 -9.93
C TYR A 107 8.59 8.86 -8.98
N LYS A 108 9.47 9.73 -9.48
CA LYS A 108 10.14 10.74 -8.64
C LYS A 108 9.17 11.69 -7.93
N TRP A 109 7.95 11.85 -8.45
CA TRP A 109 6.91 12.67 -7.84
C TRP A 109 6.48 12.21 -6.44
N ILE A 110 6.68 10.93 -6.08
CA ILE A 110 6.31 10.43 -4.75
C ILE A 110 7.10 11.14 -3.63
N PHE A 111 8.31 11.61 -3.93
CA PHE A 111 9.17 12.34 -3.01
C PHE A 111 8.85 13.84 -2.93
N LYS A 112 8.02 14.35 -3.84
CA LYS A 112 7.57 15.76 -3.86
C LYS A 112 6.27 15.96 -3.08
N LYS A 113 5.69 14.89 -2.52
CA LYS A 113 4.40 14.95 -1.82
C LYS A 113 4.59 15.53 -0.42
N GLU A 114 3.57 16.24 0.04
CA GLU A 114 3.52 16.76 1.41
C GLU A 114 3.26 15.64 2.43
N LYS A 115 3.69 15.87 3.68
CA LYS A 115 3.71 14.86 4.77
C LYS A 115 2.39 14.13 5.02
N ASP A 116 1.27 14.82 4.78
CA ASP A 116 -0.08 14.29 5.05
C ASP A 116 -0.85 13.98 3.75
N ALA A 117 -0.17 13.96 2.61
CA ALA A 117 -0.76 13.56 1.34
C ALA A 117 -0.82 12.03 1.21
N ILE A 118 -1.87 11.52 0.56
CA ILE A 118 -1.99 10.12 0.15
C ILE A 118 -0.75 9.73 -0.65
N GLY A 119 -0.03 8.67 -0.24
CA GLY A 119 1.19 8.24 -0.92
C GLY A 119 2.46 9.01 -0.54
N TYR A 120 2.44 9.81 0.52
CA TYR A 120 3.66 10.46 1.01
C TYR A 120 4.74 9.42 1.34
N VAL A 121 5.95 9.63 0.78
CA VAL A 121 7.13 8.85 1.13
C VAL A 121 7.97 9.65 2.13
N LYS A 122 8.08 9.15 3.36
CA LYS A 122 8.95 9.77 4.36
C LYS A 122 10.44 9.62 3.95
N PRO A 123 11.20 10.72 3.79
CA PRO A 123 12.63 10.66 3.50
C PRO A 123 13.42 9.89 4.58
N ARG A 124 14.56 9.31 4.18
CA ARG A 124 15.54 8.75 5.13
C ARG A 124 16.48 9.90 5.49
N ASN A 125 16.40 10.36 6.73
CA ASN A 125 17.36 11.32 7.31
C ASN A 125 18.64 10.58 7.73
#